data_AF-A0A7K2BU63-F1
#
_entry.id   AF-A0A7K2BU63-F1
#
_cell.length_a   1.000
_cell.length_b   1.000
_cell.length_c   1.000
_cell.angle_alpha   90.00
_cell.angle_beta   90.00
_cell.angle_gamma   90.00
#
_symmetry.space_group_name_H-M   'P 1'
#
loop_
_entity.id
_entity.type
_entity.pdbx_description
1 polymer ?
#
loop_
_entity_poly.entity_id
_entity_poly.type
_entity_poly.pdbx_seq_one_letter_code
_entity_poly.pdbx_strand_id
1 'polypeptide(L)'
;MRLRLWRKRRERSGSKRAAEPVMTLGSTTSRPRDAERRTRRRLDPWDRSKYLVLGSVLFAFFWWQKLNANPIKSVTDGFWETVEQQSWVWVLLGLEVLRQLHFVVAERWSGYYRFWKFKVFGRMENRRSVMDPWVRFRIGRV
;
A
#
# COMPACT_ATOMS: atom_id res chain seq x y z
N MET A 1 -24.94 -82.10 27.00
CA MET A 1 -25.26 -81.43 25.71
C MET A 1 -24.44 -80.15 25.61
N ARG A 2 -23.29 -80.16 24.92
CA ARG A 2 -22.35 -79.02 24.85
C ARG A 2 -22.30 -78.53 23.40
N LEU A 3 -23.07 -77.49 23.10
CA LEU A 3 -23.23 -76.97 21.75
C LEU A 3 -21.97 -76.21 21.31
N ARG A 4 -21.35 -76.83 20.32
CA ARG A 4 -20.26 -76.39 19.46
C ARG A 4 -20.78 -75.26 18.58
N LEU A 5 -20.45 -74.00 18.84
CA LEU A 5 -20.69 -72.93 17.88
C LEU A 5 -19.52 -71.93 17.78
N TRP A 6 -18.82 -72.09 16.67
CA TRP A 6 -18.48 -71.04 15.72
C TRP A 6 -17.50 -69.93 16.13
N ARG A 7 -16.23 -70.26 15.84
CA ARG A 7 -15.15 -69.37 15.45
C ARG A 7 -15.60 -68.39 14.34
N LYS A 8 -15.88 -67.12 14.66
CA LYS A 8 -15.92 -66.03 13.67
C LYS A 8 -14.63 -65.23 13.75
N ARG A 9 -13.60 -65.75 13.08
CA ARG A 9 -12.33 -65.06 12.80
C ARG A 9 -12.68 -63.80 12.00
N ARG A 10 -12.68 -62.64 12.66
CA ARG A 10 -12.82 -61.34 11.97
C ARG A 10 -11.56 -61.13 11.14
N GLU A 11 -11.70 -61.35 9.84
CA GLU A 11 -10.71 -60.97 8.84
C GLU A 11 -10.50 -59.46 8.95
N ARG A 12 -9.31 -59.06 9.39
CA ARG A 12 -8.81 -57.70 9.22
C ARG A 12 -8.52 -57.53 7.73
N SER A 13 -9.56 -57.29 6.95
CA SER A 13 -9.40 -56.76 5.59
C SER A 13 -8.73 -55.40 5.74
N GLY A 14 -7.48 -55.34 5.28
CA GLY A 14 -6.68 -54.14 5.31
C GLY A 14 -7.31 -53.08 4.43
N SER A 15 -8.06 -52.16 5.04
CA SER A 15 -8.16 -50.82 4.48
C SER A 15 -6.82 -50.13 4.77
N LYS A 16 -5.83 -50.45 3.93
CA LYS A 16 -4.78 -49.49 3.64
C LYS A 16 -5.53 -48.29 3.07
N ARG A 17 -5.92 -47.35 3.93
CA ARG A 17 -6.20 -46.00 3.48
C ARG A 17 -4.90 -45.60 2.79
N ALA A 18 -4.90 -45.70 1.46
CA ALA A 18 -3.88 -45.07 0.65
C ALA A 18 -3.77 -43.68 1.25
N ALA A 19 -2.58 -43.36 1.76
CA ALA A 19 -2.27 -42.00 2.12
C ALA A 19 -2.58 -41.22 0.85
N GLU A 20 -3.72 -40.53 0.83
CA GLU A 20 -3.98 -39.54 -0.18
C GLU A 20 -2.71 -38.70 -0.19
N PRO A 21 -2.02 -38.57 -1.33
CA PRO A 21 -0.95 -37.59 -1.39
C PRO A 21 -1.64 -36.29 -1.01
N VAL A 22 -1.35 -35.80 0.19
CA VAL A 22 -1.63 -34.41 0.55
C VAL A 22 -0.91 -33.68 -0.54
N MET A 23 -1.64 -33.27 -1.58
CA MET A 23 -1.16 -32.34 -2.57
C MET A 23 -0.80 -31.14 -1.71
N THR A 24 0.47 -31.04 -1.37
CA THR A 24 1.05 -29.84 -0.79
C THR A 24 0.88 -28.82 -1.90
N LEU A 25 -0.30 -28.20 -1.95
CA LEU A 25 -0.57 -27.03 -2.77
C LEU A 25 0.63 -26.14 -2.54
N GLY A 26 1.49 -26.07 -3.57
CA GLY A 26 2.88 -25.65 -3.40
C GLY A 26 2.90 -24.43 -2.52
N SER A 27 3.70 -24.50 -1.43
CA SER A 27 3.75 -23.48 -0.38
C SER A 27 3.71 -22.12 -1.05
N THR A 28 2.53 -21.51 -1.07
CA THR A 28 2.35 -20.23 -1.72
C THR A 28 2.97 -19.31 -0.69
N THR A 29 4.26 -19.03 -0.85
CA THR A 29 5.00 -18.09 0.00
C THR A 29 4.22 -16.79 -0.08
N SER A 30 3.32 -16.62 0.88
CA SER A 30 2.43 -15.47 0.91
C SER A 30 3.32 -14.24 1.03
N ARG A 31 3.02 -13.21 0.25
CA ARG A 31 3.77 -11.95 0.27
C ARG A 31 3.94 -11.51 1.73
N PRO A 32 5.17 -11.21 2.19
CA PRO A 32 5.41 -10.83 3.58
C PRO A 32 4.43 -9.74 3.99
N ARG A 33 3.73 -9.97 5.10
CA ARG A 33 2.70 -9.05 5.60
C ARG A 33 3.37 -7.71 5.89
N ASP A 34 2.66 -6.61 5.68
CA ASP A 34 3.23 -5.28 5.96
C ASP A 34 3.56 -5.09 7.45
N ALA A 35 3.03 -5.92 8.34
CA ALA A 35 3.42 -6.01 9.75
C ALA A 35 4.82 -6.59 9.96
N GLU A 36 5.26 -7.50 9.11
CA GLU A 36 6.55 -8.21 9.21
C GLU A 36 7.70 -7.40 8.58
N ARG A 37 7.40 -6.34 7.82
CA ARG A 37 8.40 -5.50 7.16
C ARG A 37 9.07 -4.54 8.15
N ARG A 38 10.41 -4.59 8.20
CA ARG A 38 11.24 -3.67 9.01
C ARG A 38 11.29 -2.24 8.44
N THR A 39 11.15 -2.10 7.13
CA THR A 39 11.11 -0.82 6.41
C THR A 39 9.94 -0.80 5.43
N ARG A 40 9.54 0.40 5.00
CA ARG A 40 8.46 0.57 4.02
C ARG A 40 8.85 -0.10 2.69
N ARG A 41 7.87 -0.68 1.99
CA ARG A 41 8.04 -1.16 0.60
C ARG A 41 8.50 0.01 -0.28
N ARG A 42 9.46 -0.23 -1.16
CA ARG A 42 9.80 0.70 -2.25
C ARG A 42 8.56 1.04 -3.07
N LEU A 43 8.21 2.31 -3.12
CA LEU A 43 7.21 2.82 -4.06
C LEU A 43 7.84 2.94 -5.44
N ASP A 44 7.03 2.70 -6.47
CA ASP A 44 7.42 2.92 -7.85
C ASP A 44 7.77 4.40 -8.10
N PRO A 45 8.84 4.72 -8.86
CA PRO A 45 9.23 6.10 -9.10
C PRO A 45 8.14 6.95 -9.77
N TRP A 46 7.32 6.38 -10.66
CA TRP A 46 6.24 7.10 -11.32
C TRP A 46 5.16 7.52 -10.32
N ASP A 47 4.80 6.62 -9.40
CA ASP A 47 3.88 6.95 -8.30
C ASP A 47 4.41 8.07 -7.40
N ARG A 48 5.74 8.25 -7.33
CA ARG A 48 6.35 9.33 -6.54
C ARG A 48 6.33 10.66 -7.27
N SER A 49 6.51 10.67 -8.59
CA SER A 49 6.69 11.90 -9.38
C SER A 49 5.42 12.38 -10.06
N LYS A 50 4.37 11.57 -10.20
CA LYS A 50 3.16 11.94 -10.95
C LYS A 50 2.53 13.27 -10.52
N TYR A 51 2.49 13.56 -9.22
CA TYR A 51 1.93 14.83 -8.74
C TYR A 51 2.90 16.00 -8.89
N LEU A 52 4.22 15.76 -8.82
CA LEU A 52 5.20 16.79 -9.22
C LEU A 52 5.05 17.13 -10.70
N VAL A 53 4.98 16.11 -11.56
CA VAL A 53 4.80 16.30 -13.00
C VAL A 53 3.49 17.05 -13.26
N LEU A 54 2.39 16.63 -12.63
CA LEU A 54 1.10 17.30 -12.76
C LEU A 54 1.17 18.77 -12.31
N GLY A 55 1.75 19.04 -11.14
CA GLY A 55 1.91 20.40 -10.61
C GLY A 55 2.81 21.27 -11.49
N SER A 56 3.91 20.71 -12.00
CA SER A 56 4.83 21.41 -12.91
C SER A 56 4.17 21.71 -14.26
N VAL A 57 3.41 20.77 -14.83
CA VAL A 57 2.66 21.00 -16.07
C VAL A 57 1.57 22.06 -15.87
N LEU A 58 0.85 21.99 -14.76
CA LEU A 58 -0.16 22.99 -14.41
C LEU A 58 0.45 24.39 -14.23
N PHE A 59 1.59 24.47 -13.55
CA PHE A 59 2.32 25.73 -13.39
C PHE A 59 2.80 26.28 -14.75
N ALA A 60 3.41 25.42 -15.57
CA ALA A 60 3.87 25.79 -16.90
C ALA A 60 2.73 26.29 -17.78
N PHE A 61 1.53 25.68 -17.67
CA PHE A 61 0.34 26.17 -18.36
C PHE A 61 -0.04 27.60 -17.94
N PHE A 62 -0.07 27.91 -16.64
CA PHE A 62 -0.36 29.28 -16.18
C PHE A 62 0.70 30.29 -16.62
N TRP A 63 1.97 29.93 -16.54
CA TRP A 63 3.07 30.77 -17.00
C TRP A 63 2.99 31.04 -18.50
N TRP A 64 2.72 29.99 -19.28
CA TRP A 64 2.51 30.08 -20.74
C TRP A 64 1.35 31.02 -21.10
N GLN A 65 0.24 30.96 -20.35
CA GLN A 65 -0.89 31.89 -20.54
C GLN A 65 -0.46 33.36 -20.36
N LYS A 66 0.42 33.65 -19.40
CA LYS A 66 0.93 35.02 -19.17
C LYS A 66 1.81 35.53 -20.31
N LEU A 67 2.62 34.66 -20.90
CA LEU A 67 3.47 35.00 -22.04
C LEU A 67 2.64 35.25 -23.31
N ASN A 68 1.62 34.42 -23.56
CA ASN A 68 0.74 34.61 -24.72
C ASN A 68 -0.19 35.82 -24.60
N ALA A 69 -0.61 36.17 -23.38
CA ALA A 69 -1.50 37.30 -23.17
C ALA A 69 -0.85 38.65 -23.50
N ASN A 70 0.48 38.77 -23.41
CA ASN A 70 1.20 40.03 -23.63
C ASN A 70 2.55 39.81 -24.33
N PRO A 71 2.68 40.16 -25.62
CA PRO A 71 3.91 39.91 -26.38
C PRO A 71 5.13 40.75 -25.93
N ILE A 72 4.92 41.79 -25.13
CA ILE A 72 6.00 42.67 -24.61
C ILE A 72 6.52 42.17 -23.24
N LYS A 73 5.77 41.29 -22.56
CA LYS A 73 6.11 40.86 -21.20
C LYS A 73 7.37 39.99 -21.21
N SER A 74 8.35 40.37 -20.38
CA SER A 74 9.57 39.59 -20.20
C SER A 74 9.27 38.21 -19.63
N VAL A 75 10.03 37.21 -20.08
CA VAL A 75 9.91 35.81 -19.64
C VAL A 75 10.07 35.68 -18.13
N THR A 76 11.05 36.39 -17.57
CA THR A 76 11.37 36.39 -16.14
C THR A 76 10.28 37.07 -15.32
N ASP A 77 9.75 38.19 -15.79
CA ASP A 77 8.69 38.93 -15.09
C ASP A 77 7.40 38.11 -15.05
N GLY A 78 7.04 37.48 -16.19
CA GLY A 78 5.91 36.55 -16.24
C GLY A 78 6.08 35.35 -15.33
N PHE A 79 7.30 34.87 -15.11
CA PHE A 79 7.57 33.77 -14.17
C PHE A 79 7.31 34.19 -12.73
N TRP A 80 7.92 35.28 -12.26
CA TRP A 80 7.75 35.76 -10.87
C TRP A 80 6.31 36.15 -10.57
N GLU A 81 5.63 36.80 -11.52
CA GLU A 81 4.20 37.10 -11.39
C GLU A 81 3.36 35.82 -11.28
N THR A 82 3.69 34.77 -12.04
CA THR A 82 2.99 33.48 -11.93
C THR A 82 3.27 32.80 -10.60
N VAL A 83 4.50 32.87 -10.07
CA VAL A 83 4.85 32.34 -8.74
C VAL A 83 4.02 33.01 -7.65
N GLU A 84 3.90 34.34 -7.71
CA GLU A 84 3.14 35.12 -6.73
C GLU A 84 1.63 34.82 -6.81
N GLN A 85 1.06 34.86 -8.03
CA GLN A 85 -0.37 34.64 -8.25
C GLN A 85 -0.79 33.19 -8.03
N GLN A 86 0.04 32.23 -8.41
CA GLN A 86 -0.21 30.79 -8.28
C GLN A 86 0.65 30.16 -7.18
N SER A 87 0.86 30.90 -6.09
CA SER A 87 1.67 30.46 -4.94
C SER A 87 1.18 29.15 -4.32
N TRP A 88 -0.12 28.88 -4.38
CA TRP A 88 -0.71 27.61 -3.93
C TRP A 88 -0.17 26.38 -4.69
N VAL A 89 0.21 26.51 -5.98
CA VAL A 89 0.84 25.42 -6.75
C VAL A 89 2.21 25.11 -6.17
N TRP A 90 2.97 26.12 -5.76
CA TRP A 90 4.26 25.95 -5.07
C TRP A 90 4.11 25.31 -3.70
N VAL A 91 3.04 25.62 -2.96
CA VAL A 91 2.73 24.93 -1.70
C VAL A 91 2.48 23.44 -1.96
N LEU A 92 1.71 23.09 -3.00
CA LEU A 92 1.47 21.68 -3.36
C LEU A 92 2.76 20.97 -3.77
N LEU A 93 3.60 21.61 -4.59
CA LEU A 93 4.90 21.08 -4.98
C LEU A 93 5.82 20.89 -3.76
N GLY A 94 5.87 21.86 -2.85
CA GLY A 94 6.65 21.77 -1.61
C GLY A 94 6.16 20.64 -0.70
N LEU A 95 4.84 20.47 -0.56
CA LEU A 95 4.25 19.37 0.21
C LEU A 95 4.55 18.01 -0.43
N GLU A 96 4.57 17.96 -1.76
CA GLU A 96 4.93 16.76 -2.51
C GLU A 96 6.42 16.41 -2.34
N VAL A 97 7.31 17.39 -2.37
CA VAL A 97 8.74 17.20 -2.06
C VAL A 97 8.92 16.69 -0.63
N LEU A 98 8.20 17.28 0.34
CA LEU A 98 8.21 16.83 1.73
C LEU A 98 7.73 15.37 1.83
N ARG A 99 6.67 15.01 1.10
CA ARG A 99 6.17 13.62 1.02
C ARG A 99 7.22 12.68 0.46
N GLN A 100 7.94 13.07 -0.59
CA GLN A 100 9.01 12.27 -1.17
C GLN A 100 10.17 12.07 -0.18
N LEU A 101 10.60 13.14 0.49
CA LEU A 101 11.62 13.08 1.54
C LEU A 101 11.19 12.13 2.66
N HIS A 102 9.95 12.26 3.14
CA HIS A 102 9.39 11.38 4.16
C HIS A 102 9.45 9.90 3.73
N PHE A 103 9.13 9.57 2.48
CA PHE A 103 9.21 8.20 1.98
C PHE A 103 10.64 7.69 1.85
N VAL A 104 11.58 8.51 1.38
CA VAL A 104 13.00 8.14 1.30
C VAL A 104 13.57 7.86 2.69
N VAL A 105 13.26 8.70 3.68
CA VAL A 105 13.70 8.51 5.06
C VAL A 105 13.09 7.24 5.66
N ALA A 106 11.79 6.97 5.41
CA ALA A 106 11.12 5.75 5.88
C ALA A 106 11.62 4.46 5.19
N GLU A 107 12.19 4.57 3.99
CA GLU A 107 12.80 3.44 3.29
C GLU A 107 14.19 3.12 3.87
N ARG A 108 14.97 4.15 4.22
CA ARG A 108 16.35 4.01 4.72
C ARG A 108 16.41 3.72 6.22
N TRP A 109 15.53 4.30 7.03
CA TRP A 109 15.61 4.23 8.48
C TRP A 109 14.41 3.49 9.10
N SER A 110 14.66 2.27 9.56
CA SER A 110 13.66 1.40 10.19
C SER A 110 13.07 1.99 11.49
N GLY A 111 13.87 2.75 12.24
CA GLY A 111 13.42 3.47 13.44
C GLY A 111 12.41 4.56 13.13
N TYR A 112 12.67 5.38 12.11
CA TYR A 112 11.74 6.41 11.63
C TYR A 112 10.43 5.81 11.13
N TYR A 113 10.52 4.77 10.30
CA TYR A 113 9.34 4.07 9.81
C TYR A 113 8.49 3.52 10.96
N ARG A 114 9.12 2.90 11.97
CA ARG A 114 8.43 2.38 13.16
C ARG A 114 7.82 3.50 14.01
N PHE A 115 8.52 4.60 14.22
CA PHE A 115 8.01 5.76 14.95
C PHE A 115 6.73 6.30 14.31
N TRP A 116 6.75 6.58 13.01
CA TRP A 116 5.56 7.08 12.30
C TRP A 116 4.43 6.06 12.26
N LYS A 117 4.75 4.78 11.97
CA LYS A 117 3.75 3.72 11.89
C LYS A 117 3.04 3.47 13.22
N PHE A 118 3.79 3.36 14.32
CA PHE A 118 3.22 2.93 15.60
C PHE A 118 2.87 4.09 16.54
N LYS A 119 3.65 5.17 16.58
CA LYS A 119 3.36 6.30 17.48
C LYS A 119 2.38 7.30 16.87
N VAL A 120 2.62 7.73 15.63
CA VAL A 120 1.80 8.79 15.00
C VAL A 120 0.50 8.20 14.46
N PHE A 121 0.59 7.12 13.66
CA PHE A 121 -0.58 6.53 13.01
C PHE A 121 -1.21 5.35 13.78
N GLY A 122 -0.49 4.72 14.71
CA GLY A 122 -1.01 3.58 15.46
C GLY A 122 -2.27 3.90 16.29
N ARG A 123 -2.40 5.14 16.78
CA ARG A 123 -3.59 5.60 17.50
C ARG A 123 -4.81 5.83 16.59
N MET A 124 -4.61 6.08 15.29
CA MET A 124 -5.71 6.15 14.31
C MET A 124 -6.16 4.76 13.86
N GLU A 125 -5.24 3.81 13.70
CA GLU A 125 -5.57 2.43 13.31
C GLU A 125 -6.45 1.73 14.36
N ASN A 126 -6.16 1.93 15.65
CA ASN A 126 -6.97 1.39 16.75
C ASN A 126 -8.43 1.91 16.76
N ARG A 127 -8.74 3.02 16.08
CA ARG A 127 -10.13 3.47 15.91
C ARG A 127 -10.86 2.74 14.79
N ARG A 128 -10.14 2.25 13.77
CA ARG A 128 -10.71 1.45 12.67
C ARG A 128 -10.98 0.01 13.06
N SER A 129 -10.22 -0.55 14.00
CA SER A 129 -10.46 -1.89 14.53
C SER A 129 -11.76 -2.02 15.34
N VAL A 130 -12.46 -0.92 15.62
CA VAL A 130 -13.76 -0.90 16.32
C VAL A 130 -14.92 -1.21 15.36
N MET A 131 -14.68 -1.26 14.04
CA MET A 131 -15.74 -1.64 13.10
C MET A 131 -16.13 -3.11 13.30
N ASP A 132 -17.42 -3.33 13.49
CA ASP A 132 -17.98 -4.66 13.72
C ASP A 132 -17.55 -5.63 12.59
N PRO A 133 -17.13 -6.87 12.93
CA PRO A 133 -16.68 -7.85 11.95
C PRO A 133 -17.64 -8.06 10.78
N TRP A 134 -18.95 -7.96 11.02
CA TRP A 134 -19.99 -8.12 10.00
C TRP A 134 -20.03 -6.96 9.00
N VAL A 135 -19.84 -5.72 9.48
CA VAL A 135 -19.73 -4.53 8.60
C VAL A 135 -18.50 -4.64 7.71
N ARG A 136 -17.37 -5.11 8.28
CA ARG A 136 -16.13 -5.32 7.52
C ARG A 136 -16.29 -6.38 6.42
N PHE A 137 -16.98 -7.48 6.71
CA PHE A 137 -17.28 -8.52 5.72
C PHE A 137 -18.18 -8.00 4.58
N ARG A 138 -19.17 -7.17 4.89
CA ARG A 138 -20.09 -6.61 3.88
C ARG A 138 -19.43 -5.63 2.92
N ILE A 139 -18.54 -4.78 3.41
CA ILE A 139 -17.86 -3.78 2.57
C ILE A 139 -16.83 -4.46 1.66
N GLY A 140 -16.15 -5.51 2.11
CA GLY A 140 -15.13 -6.20 1.30
C GLY A 140 -15.65 -7.02 0.13
N ARG A 141 -16.96 -7.12 -0.06
CA ARG A 141 -17.60 -7.90 -1.14
C ARG A 141 -18.35 -7.05 -2.17
N VAL A 142 -18.41 -5.73 -1.99
CA VAL A 142 -18.98 -4.76 -2.95
C VAL A 142 -17.82 -4.09 -3.67
#